data_AF-A0A1H0U0F9-F1
#
_entry.id   AF-A0A1H0U0F9-F1
#
_cell.length_a   1.000
_cell.length_b   1.000
_cell.length_c   1.000
_cell.angle_alpha   90.00
_cell.angle_beta   90.00
_cell.angle_gamma   90.00
#
_symmetry.space_group_name_H-M   'P 1'
#
loop_
_entity.id
_entity.type
_entity.pdbx_description
1 polymer ?
#
loop_
_entity_poly.entity_id
_entity_poly.type
_entity_poly.pdbx_seq_one_letter_code
_entity_poly.pdbx_strand_id
1 'polypeptide(L)'
;MKQIIQWLMFLLPLASLVLIGDKSLRRFLPVALFVTVINTLFYQAAYHYNWWREPGLFEWDKVANIPWVYSAYLVATIWIFKFTYGKFIVYLITNLILDGAYIYLWYPFQQKLGLASEGEISPHINYLIMIGVALLIYIFQIWYEKGLHMNKESD
;
A
#
# COMPACT_ATOMS: atom_id res chain seq x y z
N MET A 1 19.33 14.23 -5.18
CA MET A 1 19.23 13.06 -4.27
C MET A 1 17.78 12.65 -4.00
N LYS A 2 16.90 13.54 -3.51
CA LYS A 2 15.48 13.21 -3.22
C LYS A 2 14.70 12.62 -4.41
N GLN A 3 14.84 13.22 -5.60
CA GLN A 3 14.22 12.70 -6.83
C GLN A 3 14.68 11.30 -7.21
N ILE A 4 15.96 10.94 -6.97
CA ILE A 4 16.47 9.60 -7.27
C ILE A 4 15.76 8.57 -6.39
N ILE A 5 15.58 8.88 -5.10
CA ILE A 5 14.87 8.00 -4.16
C ILE A 5 13.41 7.81 -4.60
N GLN A 6 12.72 8.89 -4.98
CA GLN A 6 11.34 8.83 -5.47
C GLN A 6 11.23 8.01 -6.78
N TRP A 7 12.15 8.17 -7.72
CA TRP A 7 12.20 7.36 -8.95
C TRP A 7 12.44 5.88 -8.65
N LEU A 8 13.33 5.56 -7.71
CA LEU A 8 13.56 4.18 -7.29
C LEU A 8 12.31 3.59 -6.62
N MET A 9 11.66 4.35 -5.75
CA MET A 9 10.40 3.94 -5.11
C MET A 9 9.26 3.77 -6.11
N PHE A 10 9.28 4.50 -7.23
CA PHE A 10 8.30 4.35 -8.28
C PHE A 10 8.60 3.16 -9.21
N LEU A 11 9.83 3.03 -9.69
CA LEU A 11 10.19 2.07 -10.74
C LEU A 11 10.52 0.68 -10.20
N LEU A 12 11.18 0.57 -9.05
CA LEU A 12 11.59 -0.74 -8.51
C LEU A 12 10.39 -1.64 -8.20
N PRO A 13 9.32 -1.17 -7.53
CA PRO A 13 8.17 -2.04 -7.29
C PRO A 13 7.50 -2.44 -8.60
N LEU A 14 7.30 -1.51 -9.54
CA LEU A 14 6.71 -1.84 -10.85
C LEU A 14 7.54 -2.87 -11.62
N ALA A 15 8.86 -2.74 -11.63
CA ALA A 15 9.75 -3.71 -12.25
C ALA A 15 9.63 -5.10 -11.60
N SER A 16 9.41 -5.16 -10.28
CA SER A 16 9.25 -6.42 -9.56
C SER A 16 7.96 -7.18 -9.94
N LEU A 17 6.96 -6.53 -10.55
CA LEU A 17 5.73 -7.19 -11.01
C LEU A 17 6.02 -8.26 -12.07
N VAL A 18 7.08 -8.09 -12.87
CA VAL A 18 7.51 -9.08 -13.87
C VAL A 18 7.88 -10.42 -13.21
N LEU A 19 8.32 -10.41 -11.95
CA LEU A 19 8.69 -11.60 -11.19
C LEU A 19 7.50 -12.30 -10.51
N ILE A 20 6.30 -11.68 -10.54
CA ILE A 20 5.13 -12.21 -9.83
C ILE A 20 4.47 -13.37 -10.59
N GLY A 21 4.43 -13.28 -11.92
CA GLY A 21 3.77 -14.23 -12.81
C GLY A 21 2.28 -13.95 -13.01
N ASP A 22 1.78 -14.20 -14.23
CA ASP A 22 0.46 -13.77 -14.69
C ASP A 22 -0.71 -14.25 -13.82
N LYS A 23 -0.67 -15.51 -13.35
CA LYS A 23 -1.75 -16.09 -12.55
C LYS A 23 -1.91 -15.35 -11.21
N SER A 24 -0.80 -15.12 -10.50
CA SER A 24 -0.80 -14.41 -9.23
C SER A 24 -1.14 -12.93 -9.42
N LEU A 25 -0.61 -12.31 -10.48
CA LEU A 25 -0.90 -10.91 -10.80
C LEU A 25 -2.40 -10.72 -11.03
N ARG A 26 -3.03 -11.49 -11.92
CA ARG A 26 -4.47 -11.38 -12.19
C ARG A 26 -5.34 -11.68 -10.96
N ARG A 27 -4.89 -12.60 -10.09
CA ARG A 27 -5.61 -12.97 -8.87
C ARG A 27 -5.62 -11.85 -7.82
N PHE A 28 -4.52 -11.12 -7.66
CA PHE A 28 -4.36 -10.13 -6.59
C PHE A 28 -4.39 -8.67 -7.06
N LEU A 29 -4.40 -8.43 -8.37
CA LEU A 29 -4.57 -7.08 -8.93
C LEU A 29 -5.85 -6.38 -8.43
N PRO A 30 -7.03 -7.04 -8.31
CA PRO A 30 -8.24 -6.39 -7.83
C PRO A 30 -8.09 -5.82 -6.41
N VAL A 31 -7.54 -6.60 -5.47
CA VAL A 31 -7.29 -6.12 -4.10
C VAL A 31 -6.19 -5.04 -4.06
N ALA A 32 -5.19 -5.14 -4.93
CA ALA A 32 -4.15 -4.12 -5.06
C ALA A 32 -4.73 -2.78 -5.56
N LEU A 33 -5.63 -2.80 -6.54
CA LEU A 33 -6.33 -1.60 -7.00
C LEU A 33 -7.26 -1.05 -5.93
N PHE A 34 -7.96 -1.93 -5.20
CA PHE A 34 -8.82 -1.53 -4.09
C PHE A 34 -8.04 -0.80 -2.99
N VAL A 35 -6.88 -1.32 -2.58
CA VAL A 35 -6.03 -0.62 -1.59
C VAL A 35 -5.46 0.68 -2.16
N THR A 36 -5.13 0.75 -3.45
CA THR A 36 -4.70 2.00 -4.09
C THR A 36 -5.78 3.08 -4.00
N VAL A 37 -7.05 2.74 -4.20
CA VAL A 37 -8.16 3.69 -4.00
C VAL A 37 -8.25 4.14 -2.54
N ILE A 38 -8.21 3.21 -1.59
CA ILE A 38 -8.24 3.54 -0.15
C ILE A 38 -7.08 4.47 0.21
N ASN A 39 -5.86 4.15 -0.21
CA ASN A 39 -4.68 4.97 0.06
C ASN A 39 -4.77 6.33 -0.62
N THR A 40 -5.33 6.42 -1.82
CA THR A 40 -5.56 7.72 -2.49
C THR A 40 -6.46 8.61 -1.64
N LEU A 41 -7.57 8.07 -1.12
CA LEU A 41 -8.47 8.81 -0.23
C LEU A 41 -7.79 9.18 1.09
N PHE A 42 -7.00 8.28 1.66
CA PHE A 42 -6.24 8.52 2.89
C PHE A 42 -5.21 9.65 2.70
N TYR A 43 -4.49 9.66 1.58
CA TYR A 43 -3.55 10.74 1.23
C TYR A 43 -4.26 12.08 1.00
N GLN A 44 -5.43 12.08 0.36
CA GLN A 44 -6.24 13.30 0.21
C GLN A 44 -6.71 13.84 1.57
N ALA A 45 -7.16 12.96 2.48
CA ALA A 45 -7.52 13.34 3.84
C ALA A 45 -6.31 13.89 4.60
N ALA A 46 -5.15 13.23 4.47
CA ALA A 46 -3.91 13.69 5.08
C ALA A 46 -3.49 15.08 4.59
N TYR A 47 -3.65 15.34 3.29
CA TYR A 47 -3.40 16.67 2.72
C TYR A 47 -4.39 17.71 3.25
N HIS A 48 -5.68 17.37 3.33
CA HIS A 48 -6.72 18.28 3.83
C HIS A 48 -6.52 18.64 5.32
N TYR A 49 -6.20 17.66 6.16
CA TYR A 49 -5.99 17.83 7.59
C TYR A 49 -4.53 18.15 7.98
N ASN A 50 -3.65 18.39 7.01
CA ASN A 50 -2.21 18.66 7.22
C ASN A 50 -1.50 17.59 8.07
N TRP A 51 -1.91 16.33 7.97
CA TRP A 51 -1.28 15.23 8.72
C TRP A 51 0.15 14.98 8.31
N TRP A 52 0.49 15.16 7.03
CA TRP A 52 1.87 15.24 6.52
C TRP A 52 1.87 15.86 5.13
N ARG A 53 3.03 16.31 4.68
CA ARG A 53 3.27 16.73 3.30
C ARG A 53 4.53 16.07 2.78
N GLU A 54 4.43 15.47 1.61
CA GLU A 54 5.55 14.86 0.92
C GLU A 54 5.86 15.68 -0.35
N PRO A 55 7.14 15.89 -0.69
CA PRO A 55 7.48 16.31 -2.03
C PRO A 55 6.97 15.23 -2.99
N GLY A 56 6.24 15.66 -4.01
CA GLY A 56 5.84 14.81 -5.13
C GLY A 56 7.03 14.46 -6.03
N LEU A 57 6.91 13.38 -6.80
CA LEU A 57 7.84 13.13 -7.91
C LEU A 57 7.54 14.08 -9.08
N PHE A 58 6.27 14.42 -9.24
CA PHE A 58 5.76 15.35 -10.22
C PHE A 58 5.33 16.66 -9.53
N GLU A 59 5.00 17.68 -10.31
CA GLU A 59 4.53 18.94 -9.70
C GLU A 59 3.10 18.83 -9.14
N TRP A 60 2.32 17.89 -9.68
CA TRP A 60 0.89 17.72 -9.44
C TRP A 60 0.54 16.58 -8.45
N ASP A 61 1.47 15.71 -8.07
CA ASP A 61 1.22 14.54 -7.20
C ASP A 61 1.44 14.84 -5.70
N LYS A 62 1.42 16.11 -5.30
CA LYS A 62 1.61 16.55 -3.92
C LYS A 62 0.49 16.14 -2.96
N VAL A 63 -0.69 15.83 -3.50
CA VAL A 63 -1.89 15.44 -2.74
C VAL A 63 -1.95 13.92 -2.59
N ALA A 64 -1.67 13.17 -3.65
CA ALA A 64 -1.60 11.71 -3.65
C ALA A 64 -0.28 11.30 -4.30
N ASN A 65 0.69 10.98 -3.46
CA ASN A 65 2.06 10.73 -3.89
C ASN A 65 2.12 9.49 -4.79
N ILE A 66 2.45 9.68 -6.07
CA ILE A 66 2.38 8.64 -7.10
C ILE A 66 3.32 7.47 -6.80
N PRO A 67 4.62 7.70 -6.53
CA PRO A 67 5.55 6.66 -6.08
C PRO A 67 5.02 5.77 -4.95
N TRP A 68 4.36 6.35 -3.96
CA TRP A 68 3.80 5.59 -2.83
C TRP A 68 2.52 4.85 -3.21
N VAL A 69 1.49 5.59 -3.63
CA VAL A 69 0.12 5.09 -3.74
C VAL A 69 -0.07 4.17 -4.94
N TYR A 70 0.54 4.51 -6.08
CA TYR A 70 0.33 3.82 -7.35
C TYR A 70 1.48 2.89 -7.75
N SER A 71 2.53 2.80 -6.94
CA SER A 71 3.61 1.83 -7.13
C SER A 71 3.90 1.05 -5.86
N ALA A 72 4.53 1.65 -4.86
CA ALA A 72 5.02 0.92 -3.69
C ALA A 72 3.92 0.15 -2.95
N TYR A 73 2.82 0.82 -2.57
CA TYR A 73 1.71 0.16 -1.87
C TYR A 73 1.00 -0.86 -2.75
N LEU A 74 0.69 -0.50 -4.00
CA LEU A 74 0.02 -1.38 -4.95
C LEU A 74 0.79 -2.70 -5.10
N VAL A 75 2.09 -2.61 -5.39
CA VAL A 75 2.92 -3.79 -5.65
C VAL A 75 3.23 -4.55 -4.36
N ALA A 76 3.49 -3.86 -3.25
CA ALA A 76 3.70 -4.51 -1.96
C ALA A 76 2.50 -5.35 -1.56
N THR A 77 1.27 -4.85 -1.76
CA THR A 77 0.05 -5.62 -1.50
C THR A 77 0.00 -6.90 -2.33
N ILE A 78 0.31 -6.85 -3.63
CA ILE A 78 0.32 -8.06 -4.47
C ILE A 78 1.33 -9.08 -3.93
N TRP A 79 2.53 -8.66 -3.53
CA TRP A 79 3.53 -9.55 -2.95
C TRP A 79 3.09 -10.14 -1.62
N ILE A 80 2.56 -9.32 -0.71
CA ILE A 80 2.08 -9.78 0.60
C ILE A 80 0.99 -10.83 0.40
N PHE A 81 -0.01 -10.56 -0.45
CA PHE A 81 -1.06 -11.52 -0.75
C PHE A 81 -0.53 -12.78 -1.43
N LYS A 82 0.40 -12.66 -2.38
CA LYS A 82 1.01 -13.83 -3.04
C LYS A 82 1.62 -14.81 -2.03
N PHE A 83 2.27 -14.32 -0.99
CA PHE A 83 2.95 -15.18 -0.02
C PHE A 83 2.07 -15.63 1.15
N THR A 84 1.04 -14.87 1.50
CA THR A 84 0.32 -15.05 2.77
C THR A 84 -1.17 -15.36 2.61
N TYR A 85 -1.75 -15.13 1.43
CA TYR A 85 -3.18 -15.32 1.22
C TYR A 85 -3.60 -16.78 1.40
N GLY A 86 -4.76 -16.99 2.04
CA GLY A 86 -5.24 -18.29 2.49
C GLY A 86 -4.79 -18.67 3.91
N LYS A 87 -3.83 -17.94 4.50
CA LYS A 87 -3.35 -18.11 5.88
C LYS A 87 -3.51 -16.81 6.65
N PHE A 88 -4.72 -16.53 7.15
CA PHE A 88 -5.07 -15.25 7.77
C PHE A 88 -4.09 -14.80 8.87
N ILE A 89 -3.70 -15.70 9.77
CA ILE A 89 -2.76 -15.36 10.85
C ILE A 89 -1.39 -14.95 10.31
N VAL A 90 -0.88 -15.66 9.29
CA VAL A 90 0.39 -15.32 8.65
C VAL A 90 0.28 -13.95 7.96
N TYR A 91 -0.80 -13.74 7.20
CA TYR A 91 -1.10 -12.45 6.56
C TYR A 91 -1.11 -11.31 7.59
N LEU A 92 -1.84 -11.48 8.69
CA LEU A 92 -2.01 -10.43 9.69
C LEU A 92 -0.68 -10.11 10.38
N ILE A 93 0.08 -11.12 10.80
CA ILE A 93 1.41 -10.92 11.42
C ILE A 93 2.36 -10.23 10.43
N THR A 94 2.36 -10.65 9.16
CA THR A 94 3.20 -10.00 8.14
C THR A 94 2.85 -8.52 7.97
N ASN A 95 1.56 -8.16 7.89
CA ASN A 95 1.17 -6.75 7.79
C ASN A 95 1.53 -5.97 9.05
N LEU A 96 1.25 -6.51 10.24
CA LEU A 96 1.63 -5.86 11.51
C LEU A 96 3.13 -5.53 11.57
N ILE A 97 3.98 -6.47 11.16
CA ILE A 97 5.44 -6.26 11.13
C ILE A 97 5.81 -5.20 10.09
N LEU A 98 5.28 -5.30 8.86
CA LEU A 98 5.63 -4.39 7.77
C LEU A 98 5.14 -2.96 8.02
N ASP A 99 3.90 -2.80 8.46
CA ASP A 99 3.30 -1.52 8.80
C ASP A 99 4.00 -0.90 10.01
N GLY A 100 4.37 -1.73 11.00
CA GLY A 100 5.15 -1.28 12.15
C GLY A 100 6.55 -0.81 11.74
N ALA A 101 7.24 -1.58 10.90
CA ALA A 101 8.53 -1.19 10.35
C ALA A 101 8.42 0.10 9.52
N TYR A 102 7.34 0.26 8.75
CA TYR A 102 7.08 1.46 7.98
C TYR A 102 6.93 2.68 8.90
N ILE A 103 6.03 2.62 9.88
CA ILE A 103 5.70 3.77 10.75
C ILE A 103 6.83 4.10 11.72
N TYR A 104 7.47 3.12 12.34
CA TYR A 104 8.42 3.37 13.44
C TYR A 104 9.88 3.44 12.99
N LEU A 105 10.24 2.89 11.83
CA LEU A 105 11.63 2.90 11.34
C LEU A 105 11.77 3.72 10.05
N TRP A 106 10.97 3.39 9.03
CA TRP A 106 11.14 3.99 7.70
C TRP A 106 10.60 5.42 7.61
N TYR A 107 9.44 5.70 8.19
CA TYR A 107 8.81 7.02 8.13
C TYR A 107 9.66 8.11 8.84
N PRO A 108 10.21 7.89 10.06
CA PRO A 108 11.14 8.84 10.68
C PRO A 108 12.43 9.04 9.86
N PHE A 109 12.89 7.99 9.18
CA PHE A 109 14.03 8.09 8.27
C PHE A 109 13.70 8.98 7.05
N GLN A 110 12.51 8.85 6.47
CA GLN A 110 12.04 9.73 5.39
C GLN A 110 11.94 11.20 5.85
N GLN A 111 11.47 11.45 7.07
CA GLN A 111 11.42 12.79 7.64
C GLN A 111 12.81 13.41 7.76
N LYS A 112 13.81 12.65 8.24
CA LYS A 112 15.22 13.10 8.29
C LYS A 112 15.80 13.42 6.92
N LEU A 113 15.37 12.70 5.88
CA LEU A 113 15.75 12.98 4.49
C LEU A 113 14.94 14.13 3.86
N GLY A 114 13.96 14.70 4.58
CA GLY A 114 13.04 15.72 4.08
C GLY A 114 12.19 15.22 2.92
N LEU A 115 11.85 13.93 2.93
CA LEU A 115 10.91 13.27 2.00
C LEU A 115 9.49 13.18 2.59
N ALA A 116 9.32 13.52 3.86
CA ALA A 116 8.02 13.71 4.51
C ALA A 116 8.18 14.85 5.53
N SER A 117 7.15 15.66 5.72
CA SER A 117 7.14 16.63 6.81
C SER A 117 6.86 15.95 8.14
N GLU A 118 7.31 16.57 9.23
CA GLU A 118 6.68 16.31 10.52
C GLU A 118 5.22 16.77 10.44
N GLY A 119 4.36 16.00 11.09
CA GLY A 119 2.95 15.95 10.80
C GLY A 119 2.15 15.80 12.08
N GLU A 120 0.89 16.21 12.06
CA GLU A 120 0.05 16.27 13.27
C GLU A 120 -0.54 14.91 13.66
N ILE A 121 -0.49 13.91 12.78
CA ILE A 121 -1.01 12.58 13.09
C ILE A 121 -0.06 11.79 13.99
N SER A 122 -0.61 11.22 15.07
CA SER A 122 0.15 10.31 15.93
C SER A 122 0.57 9.05 15.15
N PRO A 123 1.84 8.62 15.25
CA PRO A 123 2.31 7.38 14.62
C PRO A 123 1.45 6.16 15.01
N HIS A 124 0.98 6.11 16.26
CA HIS A 124 0.13 5.03 16.75
C HIS A 124 -1.25 5.00 16.07
N ILE A 125 -1.85 6.18 15.85
CA ILE A 125 -3.13 6.29 15.14
C ILE A 125 -2.95 5.87 13.69
N ASN A 126 -1.89 6.35 13.03
CA ASN A 126 -1.60 5.97 11.65
C ASN A 126 -1.40 4.44 11.53
N TYR A 127 -0.64 3.85 12.44
CA TYR A 127 -0.46 2.39 12.50
C TYR A 127 -1.78 1.62 12.69
N LEU A 128 -2.68 2.10 13.55
CA LEU A 128 -4.01 1.49 13.72
C LEU A 128 -4.86 1.59 12.45
N ILE A 129 -4.78 2.70 11.72
CA ILE A 129 -5.46 2.86 10.43
C ILE A 129 -4.92 1.85 9.43
N MET A 130 -3.60 1.70 9.33
CA MET A 130 -2.97 0.72 8.43
C MET A 130 -3.43 -0.71 8.74
N ILE A 131 -3.50 -1.09 10.02
CA ILE A 131 -4.05 -2.40 10.44
C ILE A 131 -5.52 -2.55 10.00
N GLY A 132 -6.33 -1.49 10.19
CA GLY A 132 -7.72 -1.47 9.74
C GLY A 132 -7.85 -1.68 8.23
N VAL A 133 -6.99 -1.03 7.45
CA VAL A 133 -6.91 -1.21 5.99
C VAL A 133 -6.47 -2.64 5.65
N ALA A 134 -5.46 -3.21 6.32
CA ALA A 134 -5.03 -4.59 6.11
C ALA A 134 -6.18 -5.60 6.33
N LEU A 135 -6.94 -5.44 7.42
CA LEU A 135 -8.12 -6.28 7.66
C LEU A 135 -9.17 -6.11 6.57
N LEU A 136 -9.46 -4.87 6.17
CA LEU A 136 -10.44 -4.55 5.15
C LEU A 136 -10.09 -5.16 3.79
N ILE A 137 -8.84 -5.04 3.34
CA ILE A 137 -8.40 -5.57 2.05
C ILE A 137 -8.35 -7.10 2.05
N TYR A 138 -8.08 -7.75 3.19
CA TYR A 138 -8.19 -9.20 3.31
C TYR A 138 -9.63 -9.69 3.16
N ILE A 139 -10.58 -9.02 3.83
CA ILE A 139 -12.02 -9.30 3.70
C ILE A 139 -12.46 -9.11 2.25
N PHE A 140 -12.03 -8.02 1.60
CA PHE A 140 -12.32 -7.76 0.20
C PHE A 140 -11.83 -8.89 -0.71
N GLN A 141 -10.60 -9.39 -0.51
CA GLN A 141 -10.07 -10.49 -1.32
C GLN A 141 -10.87 -11.79 -1.12
N ILE A 142 -11.29 -12.11 0.11
CA ILE A 142 -12.16 -13.27 0.37
C ILE A 142 -13.48 -13.12 -0.40
N TRP A 143 -14.11 -11.95 -0.31
CA TRP A 143 -15.37 -11.66 -1.00
C TRP A 143 -15.21 -11.80 -2.52
N TYR A 144 -14.14 -11.23 -3.08
CA TYR A 144 -13.84 -11.29 -4.50
C TYR A 144 -13.63 -12.73 -5.00
N GLU A 145 -12.87 -13.55 -4.27
CA GLU A 145 -12.65 -14.94 -4.67
C GLU A 145 -13.90 -15.80 -4.58
N LYS A 146 -14.73 -15.61 -3.53
CA LYS A 146 -16.02 -16.31 -3.42
C LYS A 146 -16.90 -16.03 -4.65
N GLY A 147 -16.97 -14.78 -5.11
CA GLY A 147 -17.70 -14.41 -6.33
C GLY A 147 -17.21 -15.15 -7.58
N LEU A 148 -15.90 -15.27 -7.75
CA LEU A 148 -15.31 -16.01 -8.89
C LEU A 148 -15.58 -17.51 -8.85
N HIS A 149 -15.64 -18.12 -7.66
CA HIS A 149 -15.95 -19.54 -7.52
C HIS A 149 -17.40 -19.86 -7.85
N MET A 150 -18.35 -19.04 -7.38
CA MET A 150 -19.78 -19.24 -7.67
C MET A 150 -20.08 -19.18 -9.17
N ASN A 151 -19.46 -18.25 -9.91
CA ASN A 151 -19.67 -18.13 -11.36
C ASN A 151 -19.15 -19.35 -12.15
N LYS A 152 -18.11 -20.03 -11.66
CA LYS A 152 -17.59 -21.24 -12.32
C LYS A 152 -18.44 -22.48 -12.08
N GLU A 153 -19.27 -22.49 -11.04
CA GLU A 153 -20.18 -23.60 -10.73
C GLU A 153 -21.53 -23.44 -11.46
N SER A 154 -21.83 -22.24 -11.97
CA SER A 154 -23.05 -21.94 -12.72
C SER A 154 -22.93 -22.06 -14.25
N ASP A 155 -21.70 -22.23 -14.77
CA ASP A 155 -21.37 -22.42 -16.19
C ASP A 155 -21.14 -23.91 -16.53
#